data_AF-A0A2E6C4H8-F1
#
_entry.id   AF-A0A2E6C4H8-F1
#
_cell.length_a   1.000
_cell.length_b   1.000
_cell.length_c   1.000
_cell.angle_alpha   90.00
_cell.angle_beta   90.00
_cell.angle_gamma   90.00
#
_symmetry.space_group_name_H-M   'P 1'
#
loop_
_entity.id
_entity.type
_entity.pdbx_description
1 polymer ?
#
loop_
_entity_poly.entity_id
_entity_poly.type
_entity_poly.pdbx_seq_one_letter_code
_entity_poly.pdbx_strand_id
1 'polypeptide(L)'
;MFGAADPDQAIAQLEAYYNEGRSERAEVMASALVDQLMAKKSRDDETQRILVRGLRILSAVLNSRGKYKRARITVGLLHKHRNKHGKSVGHDFKAAAADYHLAGFIHSNAGKKGAARKAFAKCEKLQPGHLAAALDVAELCGYPKTLKKLYPLAGPVISRNGSYILEIENRPPADAKRIGAVIGGEIQADIDRQIAAIMSGEQAANARLQAAVDSLVPVHDYHTYSTN
;
A
#
# COMPACT_ATOMS: atom_id res chain seq x y z
N MET A 1 18.87 22.25 -13.25
CA MET A 1 19.52 21.54 -12.12
C MET A 1 18.78 21.94 -10.85
N PHE A 2 18.32 20.99 -10.03
CA PHE A 2 17.75 21.29 -8.70
C PHE A 2 18.91 21.70 -7.77
N GLY A 3 19.24 22.99 -7.76
CA GLY A 3 20.28 23.54 -6.91
C GLY A 3 19.82 23.61 -5.44
N ALA A 4 20.69 23.16 -4.54
CA ALA A 4 20.73 23.50 -3.11
C ALA A 4 19.41 23.50 -2.31
N ALA A 5 18.41 22.69 -2.68
CA ALA A 5 17.26 22.48 -1.82
C ALA A 5 17.72 21.71 -0.57
N ASP A 6 17.31 22.22 0.59
CA ASP A 6 17.43 21.54 1.87
C ASP A 6 16.86 20.10 1.72
N PRO A 7 17.62 19.04 2.08
CA PRO A 7 17.15 17.67 1.96
C PRO A 7 15.76 17.40 2.52
N ASP A 8 15.36 18.11 3.59
CA ASP A 8 14.04 18.00 4.21
C ASP A 8 12.91 18.55 3.32
N GLN A 9 13.14 19.71 2.69
CA GLN A 9 12.19 20.26 1.72
C GLN A 9 12.12 19.40 0.46
N ALA A 10 13.27 18.89 0.01
CA ALA A 10 13.35 18.03 -1.15
C ALA A 10 12.58 16.71 -0.95
N ILE A 11 12.68 16.08 0.23
CA ILE A 11 11.95 14.83 0.50
C ILE A 11 10.45 15.07 0.63
N ALA A 12 10.01 16.17 1.25
CA ALA A 12 8.59 16.52 1.36
C ALA A 12 7.96 16.74 -0.03
N GLN A 13 8.65 17.49 -0.90
CA GLN A 13 8.19 17.73 -2.26
C GLN A 13 8.18 16.44 -3.11
N LEU A 14 9.17 15.56 -2.89
CA LEU A 14 9.22 14.25 -3.56
C LEU A 14 8.03 13.38 -3.14
N GLU A 15 7.68 13.36 -1.87
CA GLU A 15 6.51 12.62 -1.36
C GLU A 15 5.21 13.16 -1.95
N ALA A 16 5.06 14.47 -2.07
CA ALA A 16 3.93 15.08 -2.76
C ALA A 16 3.83 14.59 -4.22
N TYR A 17 4.91 14.66 -4.99
CA TYR A 17 4.90 14.17 -6.38
C TYR A 17 4.62 12.68 -6.50
N TYR A 18 5.09 11.87 -5.55
CA TYR A 18 4.81 10.44 -5.52
C TYR A 18 3.32 10.17 -5.25
N ASN A 19 2.73 10.86 -4.27
CA ASN A 19 1.32 10.72 -3.91
C ASN A 19 0.37 11.25 -4.99
N GLU A 20 0.77 12.30 -5.72
CA GLU A 20 0.04 12.83 -6.88
C GLU A 20 0.15 11.94 -8.13
N GLY A 21 0.89 10.83 -8.08
CA GLY A 21 1.07 9.93 -9.23
C GLY A 21 1.96 10.50 -10.35
N ARG A 22 2.70 11.60 -10.10
CA ARG A 22 3.61 12.24 -11.06
C ARG A 22 4.93 11.48 -11.16
N SER A 23 4.85 10.21 -11.57
CA SER A 23 5.95 9.23 -11.52
C SER A 23 7.22 9.67 -12.26
N GLU A 24 7.10 10.43 -13.35
CA GLU A 24 8.27 10.91 -14.09
C GLU A 24 9.06 11.97 -13.33
N ARG A 25 8.34 12.97 -12.77
CA ARG A 25 8.93 14.03 -11.94
C ARG A 25 9.50 13.43 -10.67
N ALA A 26 8.77 12.50 -10.05
CA ALA A 26 9.23 11.77 -8.88
C ALA A 26 10.51 10.97 -9.16
N GLU A 27 10.64 10.32 -10.33
CA GLU A 27 11.89 9.58 -10.66
C GLU A 27 13.09 10.51 -10.76
N VAL A 28 12.94 11.62 -11.51
CA VAL A 28 14.04 12.57 -11.74
C VAL A 28 14.48 13.19 -10.41
N MET A 29 13.52 13.65 -9.62
CA MET A 29 13.79 14.25 -8.32
C MET A 29 14.38 13.25 -7.33
N ALA A 30 13.82 12.05 -7.23
CA ALA A 30 14.33 11.01 -6.33
C ALA A 30 15.74 10.55 -6.72
N SER A 31 16.03 10.43 -8.02
CA SER A 31 17.37 10.08 -8.50
C SER A 31 18.38 11.16 -8.11
N ALA A 32 18.07 12.44 -8.40
CA ALA A 32 18.94 13.56 -8.05
C ALA A 32 19.18 13.67 -6.53
N LEU A 33 18.12 13.53 -5.72
CA LEU A 33 18.22 13.57 -4.26
C LEU A 33 19.07 12.41 -3.71
N VAL A 34 18.82 11.18 -4.18
CA VAL A 34 19.61 10.01 -3.76
C VAL A 34 21.08 10.18 -4.14
N ASP A 35 21.38 10.63 -5.36
CA ASP A 35 22.77 10.82 -5.82
C ASP A 35 23.49 11.89 -4.98
N GLN A 36 22.82 13.03 -4.73
CA GLN A 36 23.35 14.09 -3.86
C GLN A 36 23.64 13.57 -2.45
N LEU A 37 22.71 12.83 -1.85
CA LEU A 37 22.86 12.30 -0.50
C LEU A 37 23.91 11.20 -0.42
N MET A 38 24.02 10.35 -1.45
CA MET A 38 25.03 9.31 -1.54
C MET A 38 26.45 9.88 -1.65
N ALA A 39 26.62 11.01 -2.33
CA ALA A 39 27.90 11.71 -2.49
C ALA A 39 28.43 12.36 -1.20
N LYS A 40 27.57 12.62 -0.20
CA LYS A 40 28.01 13.13 1.11
C LYS A 40 28.89 12.10 1.83
N LYS A 41 30.12 12.49 2.20
CA LYS A 41 31.11 11.62 2.87
C LYS A 41 30.65 11.18 4.27
N SER A 42 30.16 12.12 5.06
CA SER A 42 29.50 11.88 6.35
C SER A 42 28.02 12.25 6.24
N ARG A 43 27.19 11.49 6.94
CA ARG A 43 25.74 11.72 7.07
C ARG A 43 25.39 11.52 8.54
N ASP A 44 24.72 12.50 9.12
CA ASP A 44 24.05 12.35 10.39
C ASP A 44 22.82 11.44 10.24
N ASP A 45 22.17 11.15 11.37
CA ASP A 45 21.03 10.24 11.39
C ASP A 45 19.83 10.80 10.61
N GLU A 46 19.63 12.12 10.60
CA GLU A 46 18.56 12.77 9.82
C GLU A 46 18.80 12.61 8.32
N THR A 47 19.98 13.01 7.83
CA THR A 47 20.34 12.87 6.42
C THR A 47 20.29 11.41 5.97
N GLN A 48 20.68 10.48 6.85
CA GLN A 48 20.62 9.05 6.57
C GLN A 48 19.18 8.53 6.53
N ARG A 49 18.26 9.09 7.33
CA ARG A 49 16.81 8.80 7.28
C ARG A 49 16.18 9.30 5.99
N ILE A 50 16.50 10.53 5.59
CA ILE A 50 16.04 11.12 4.32
C ILE A 50 16.49 10.28 3.13
N LEU A 51 17.75 9.83 3.12
CA LEU A 51 18.27 8.93 2.09
C LEU A 51 17.47 7.61 2.01
N VAL A 52 17.10 7.02 3.15
CA VAL A 52 16.28 5.80 3.19
C VAL A 52 14.88 6.05 2.60
N ARG A 53 14.24 7.17 2.93
CA ARG A 53 12.94 7.57 2.33
C ARG A 53 13.05 7.79 0.82
N GLY A 54 14.08 8.52 0.37
CA GLY A 54 14.33 8.76 -1.05
C GLY A 54 14.58 7.47 -1.84
N LEU A 55 15.37 6.53 -1.29
CA LEU A 55 15.61 5.21 -1.90
C LEU A 55 14.32 4.38 -1.99
N ARG A 56 13.45 4.44 -0.98
CA ARG A 56 12.15 3.75 -0.99
C ARG A 56 11.28 4.27 -2.12
N ILE A 57 11.08 5.60 -2.21
CA ILE A 57 10.28 6.22 -3.27
C ILE A 57 10.89 5.92 -4.65
N LEU A 58 12.20 6.09 -4.80
CA LEU A 58 12.88 5.81 -6.07
C LEU A 58 12.68 4.36 -6.52
N SER A 59 12.82 3.40 -5.61
CA SER A 59 12.61 1.98 -5.93
C SER A 59 11.17 1.67 -6.36
N ALA A 60 10.17 2.28 -5.70
CA ALA A 60 8.76 2.12 -6.04
C ALA A 60 8.43 2.76 -7.40
N VAL A 61 8.90 3.99 -7.64
CA VAL A 61 8.70 4.70 -8.91
C VAL A 61 9.36 3.92 -10.06
N LEU A 62 10.61 3.49 -9.91
CA LEU A 62 11.29 2.69 -10.93
C LEU A 62 10.55 1.38 -11.23
N ASN A 63 9.97 0.74 -10.21
CA ASN A 63 9.14 -0.45 -10.41
C ASN A 63 7.89 -0.14 -11.23
N SER A 64 7.14 0.90 -10.84
CA SER A 64 5.90 1.30 -11.54
C SER A 64 6.15 1.69 -13.01
N ARG A 65 7.32 2.26 -13.31
CA ARG A 65 7.74 2.65 -14.66
C ARG A 65 8.40 1.52 -15.45
N GLY A 66 8.32 0.26 -14.99
CA GLY A 66 8.87 -0.90 -15.70
C GLY A 66 10.40 -0.99 -15.70
N LYS A 67 11.11 -0.13 -14.95
CA LYS A 67 12.58 -0.08 -14.90
C LYS A 67 13.15 -1.09 -13.90
N TYR A 68 12.75 -2.36 -14.04
CA TYR A 68 12.98 -3.41 -13.03
C TYR A 68 14.44 -3.66 -12.69
N LYS A 69 15.36 -3.57 -13.66
CA LYS A 69 16.80 -3.73 -13.41
C LYS A 69 17.33 -2.66 -12.45
N ARG A 70 16.96 -1.40 -12.68
CA ARG A 70 17.33 -0.27 -11.80
C ARG A 70 16.63 -0.40 -10.46
N ALA A 71 15.32 -0.70 -10.44
CA ALA A 71 14.55 -0.90 -9.20
C ALA A 71 15.20 -1.95 -8.28
N ARG A 72 15.67 -3.07 -8.84
CA ARG A 72 16.38 -4.12 -8.09
C ARG A 72 17.69 -3.66 -7.45
N ILE A 73 18.44 -2.80 -8.13
CA ILE A 73 19.69 -2.25 -7.58
C ILE A 73 19.33 -1.28 -6.45
N THR A 74 18.38 -0.37 -6.70
CA THR A 74 17.92 0.64 -5.74
C THR A 74 17.37 0.01 -4.47
N VAL A 75 16.55 -1.06 -4.56
CA VAL A 75 16.01 -1.73 -3.36
C VAL A 75 17.11 -2.48 -2.57
N GLY A 76 18.17 -2.95 -3.24
CA GLY A 76 19.35 -3.48 -2.58
C GLY A 76 20.10 -2.41 -1.77
N LEU A 77 20.25 -1.21 -2.33
CA LEU A 77 20.82 -0.05 -1.64
C LEU A 77 19.92 0.36 -0.45
N LEU A 78 18.60 0.41 -0.64
CA LEU A 78 17.64 0.69 0.43
C LEU A 78 17.86 -0.21 1.64
N HIS A 79 17.95 -1.53 1.44
CA HIS A 79 18.19 -2.47 2.54
C HIS A 79 19.51 -2.20 3.27
N LYS A 80 20.58 -1.91 2.53
CA LYS A 80 21.90 -1.60 3.09
C LYS A 80 21.85 -0.32 3.95
N HIS A 81 21.28 0.75 3.42
CA HIS A 81 21.21 2.05 4.07
C HIS A 81 20.25 2.07 5.25
N ARG A 82 19.10 1.39 5.15
CA ARG A 82 18.20 1.18 6.29
C ARG A 82 18.87 0.41 7.41
N ASN A 83 19.60 -0.67 7.09
CA ASN A 83 20.30 -1.44 8.12
C ASN A 83 21.39 -0.61 8.80
N LYS A 84 22.09 0.25 8.05
CA LYS A 84 23.05 1.20 8.63
C LYS A 84 22.34 2.18 9.58
N HIS A 85 21.25 2.79 9.13
CA HIS A 85 20.48 3.73 9.95
C HIS A 85 19.93 3.06 11.22
N GLY A 86 19.34 1.86 11.10
CA GLY A 86 18.75 1.16 12.23
C GLY A 86 19.76 0.71 13.29
N LYS A 87 21.05 0.57 12.93
CA LYS A 87 22.11 0.36 13.93
C LYS A 87 22.39 1.61 14.78
N SER A 88 22.17 2.80 14.23
CA SER A 88 22.36 4.07 14.94
C SER A 88 21.15 4.43 15.80
N VAL A 89 19.94 4.32 15.24
CA VAL A 89 18.71 4.87 15.86
C VAL A 89 17.71 3.81 16.33
N GLY A 90 18.00 2.52 16.10
CA GLY A 90 17.07 1.41 16.36
C GLY A 90 16.35 0.92 15.10
N HIS A 91 15.99 -0.36 15.11
CA HIS A 91 15.36 -1.00 13.96
C HIS A 91 13.83 -0.81 13.94
N ASP A 92 13.33 -0.11 12.93
CA ASP A 92 11.90 -0.11 12.59
C ASP A 92 11.56 -1.35 11.74
N PHE A 93 11.03 -2.38 12.39
CA PHE A 93 10.66 -3.63 11.73
C PHE A 93 9.44 -3.49 10.81
N LYS A 94 8.51 -2.55 11.09
CA LYS A 94 7.32 -2.33 10.26
C LYS A 94 7.71 -1.68 8.94
N ALA A 95 8.51 -0.62 8.98
CA ALA A 95 9.05 -0.02 7.76
C ALA A 95 9.95 -1.00 6.99
N ALA A 96 10.75 -1.81 7.71
CA ALA A 96 11.57 -2.83 7.07
C ALA A 96 10.73 -3.91 6.36
N ALA A 97 9.61 -4.34 6.96
CA ALA A 97 8.68 -5.29 6.35
C ALA A 97 8.10 -4.72 5.04
N ALA A 98 7.63 -3.46 5.06
CA ALA A 98 7.12 -2.78 3.87
C ALA A 98 8.17 -2.69 2.73
N ASP A 99 9.44 -2.42 3.05
CA ASP A 99 10.50 -2.42 2.04
C ASP A 99 10.73 -3.81 1.42
N TYR A 100 10.66 -4.88 2.22
CA TYR A 100 10.78 -6.24 1.71
C TYR A 100 9.55 -6.69 0.93
N HIS A 101 8.36 -6.18 1.27
CA HIS A 101 7.14 -6.35 0.49
C HIS A 101 7.30 -5.70 -0.90
N LEU A 102 7.78 -4.46 -0.97
CA LEU A 102 8.14 -3.78 -2.21
C LEU A 102 9.23 -4.53 -3.00
N ALA A 103 10.26 -5.05 -2.33
CA ALA A 103 11.29 -5.87 -2.97
C ALA A 103 10.71 -7.15 -3.59
N GLY A 104 9.69 -7.74 -2.95
CA GLY A 104 8.93 -8.87 -3.47
C GLY A 104 8.31 -8.56 -4.84
N PHE A 105 7.57 -7.44 -4.94
CA PHE A 105 7.01 -6.96 -6.20
C PHE A 105 8.10 -6.71 -7.26
N ILE A 106 9.16 -5.97 -6.91
CA ILE A 106 10.26 -5.64 -7.81
C ILE A 106 10.91 -6.92 -8.38
N HIS A 107 11.14 -7.92 -7.55
CA HIS A 107 11.71 -9.19 -7.99
C HIS A 107 10.74 -10.00 -8.85
N SER A 108 9.46 -10.00 -8.51
CA SER A 108 8.44 -10.70 -9.29
C SER A 108 8.33 -10.11 -10.69
N ASN A 109 8.17 -8.78 -10.77
CA ASN A 109 8.05 -8.05 -12.04
C ASN A 109 9.31 -8.19 -12.92
N ALA A 110 10.49 -8.37 -12.29
CA ALA A 110 11.73 -8.69 -12.98
C ALA A 110 11.86 -10.17 -13.43
N GLY A 111 10.82 -10.99 -13.28
CA GLY A 111 10.83 -12.42 -13.59
C GLY A 111 11.63 -13.28 -12.60
N LYS A 112 12.02 -12.75 -11.44
CA LYS A 112 12.85 -13.44 -10.43
C LYS A 112 12.01 -13.99 -9.28
N LYS A 113 11.10 -14.91 -9.58
CA LYS A 113 10.15 -15.52 -8.60
C LYS A 113 10.83 -16.09 -7.35
N GLY A 114 12.01 -16.70 -7.48
CA GLY A 114 12.78 -17.21 -6.34
C GLY A 114 13.22 -16.12 -5.36
N ALA A 115 13.67 -14.97 -5.88
CA ALA A 115 14.05 -13.81 -5.06
C ALA A 115 12.82 -13.11 -4.46
N ALA A 116 11.72 -13.03 -5.23
CA ALA A 116 10.45 -12.48 -4.76
C ALA A 116 9.93 -13.25 -3.53
N ARG A 117 9.88 -14.59 -3.60
CA ARG A 117 9.49 -15.44 -2.46
C ARG A 117 10.34 -15.20 -1.22
N LYS A 118 11.66 -15.09 -1.38
CA LYS A 118 12.57 -14.80 -0.26
C LYS A 118 12.30 -13.43 0.36
N ALA A 119 11.99 -12.43 -0.46
CA ALA A 119 11.66 -11.09 0.02
C ALA A 119 10.32 -11.09 0.79
N PHE A 120 9.26 -11.70 0.24
CA PHE A 120 7.98 -11.84 0.95
C PHE A 120 8.10 -12.66 2.24
N ALA A 121 8.89 -13.75 2.23
CA ALA A 121 9.17 -14.51 3.46
C ALA A 121 9.91 -13.68 4.51
N LYS A 122 10.80 -12.78 4.08
CA LYS A 122 11.48 -11.85 4.99
C LYS A 122 10.53 -10.78 5.53
N CYS A 123 9.59 -10.31 4.72
CA CYS A 123 8.50 -9.43 5.16
C CYS A 123 7.69 -10.10 6.28
N GLU A 124 7.21 -11.31 6.06
CA GLU A 124 6.45 -12.09 7.07
C GLU A 124 7.26 -12.36 8.34
N LYS A 125 8.58 -12.60 8.23
CA LYS A 125 9.45 -12.76 9.41
C LYS A 125 9.57 -11.48 10.24
N LEU A 126 9.53 -10.30 9.61
CA LEU A 126 9.68 -9.01 10.29
C LEU A 126 8.36 -8.51 10.87
N GLN A 127 7.24 -8.83 10.23
CA GLN A 127 5.91 -8.51 10.68
C GLN A 127 5.00 -9.74 10.49
N PRO A 128 4.97 -10.68 11.45
CA PRO A 128 4.16 -11.90 11.33
C PRO A 128 2.66 -11.59 11.20
N GLY A 129 1.93 -12.36 10.39
CA GLY A 129 0.53 -12.11 10.10
C GLY A 129 0.32 -11.06 9.00
N HIS A 130 1.27 -10.87 8.09
CA HIS A 130 1.15 -9.88 7.03
C HIS A 130 0.33 -10.45 5.87
N LEU A 131 -0.99 -10.39 6.02
CA LEU A 131 -1.95 -10.98 5.06
C LEU A 131 -1.75 -10.46 3.63
N ALA A 132 -1.51 -9.15 3.45
CA ALA A 132 -1.25 -8.58 2.13
C ALA A 132 0.00 -9.19 1.44
N ALA A 133 1.10 -9.39 2.16
CA ALA A 133 2.31 -10.00 1.60
C ALA A 133 2.08 -11.48 1.27
N ALA A 134 1.26 -12.19 2.06
CA ALA A 134 0.86 -13.56 1.79
C ALA A 134 -0.04 -13.68 0.55
N LEU A 135 -0.94 -12.71 0.34
CA LEU A 135 -1.74 -12.60 -0.88
C LEU A 135 -0.86 -12.37 -2.11
N ASP A 136 0.03 -11.38 -2.06
CA ASP A 136 0.85 -11.01 -3.21
C ASP A 136 1.83 -12.12 -3.61
N VAL A 137 2.43 -12.84 -2.66
CA VAL A 137 3.27 -13.99 -2.99
C VAL A 137 2.46 -15.14 -3.59
N ALA A 138 1.20 -15.30 -3.18
CA ALA A 138 0.32 -16.34 -3.71
C ALA A 138 -0.04 -16.04 -5.17
N GLU A 139 -0.44 -14.81 -5.49
CA GLU A 139 -0.76 -14.40 -6.86
C GLU A 139 0.46 -14.38 -7.77
N LEU A 140 1.53 -13.70 -7.34
CA LEU A 140 2.67 -13.42 -8.21
C LEU A 140 3.59 -14.62 -8.38
N CYS A 141 3.70 -15.46 -7.34
CA CYS A 141 4.62 -16.58 -7.31
C CYS A 141 3.93 -17.96 -7.26
N GLY A 142 2.59 -18.03 -7.19
CA GLY A 142 1.85 -19.28 -7.12
C GLY A 142 2.05 -20.03 -5.80
N TYR A 143 2.26 -19.32 -4.68
CA TYR A 143 2.55 -19.94 -3.38
C TYR A 143 1.48 -19.58 -2.31
N PRO A 144 0.30 -20.22 -2.33
CA PRO A 144 -0.82 -19.87 -1.45
C PRO A 144 -0.72 -20.43 -0.03
N LYS A 145 0.31 -21.22 0.30
CA LYS A 145 0.41 -21.94 1.58
C LYS A 145 0.33 -21.00 2.79
N THR A 146 1.06 -19.89 2.75
CA THR A 146 1.05 -18.90 3.83
C THR A 146 -0.30 -18.18 3.89
N LEU A 147 -0.89 -17.84 2.74
CA LEU A 147 -2.18 -17.19 2.68
C LEU A 147 -3.29 -18.05 3.30
N LYS A 148 -3.36 -19.34 2.96
CA LYS A 148 -4.33 -20.28 3.55
C LYS A 148 -4.17 -20.42 5.06
N LYS A 149 -2.95 -20.27 5.59
CA LYS A 149 -2.68 -20.29 7.04
C LYS A 149 -3.14 -19.00 7.74
N LEU A 150 -2.96 -17.84 7.09
CA LEU A 150 -3.27 -16.55 7.69
C LEU A 150 -4.73 -16.11 7.53
N TYR A 151 -5.41 -16.54 6.45
CA TYR A 151 -6.80 -16.19 6.18
C TYR A 151 -7.75 -16.41 7.37
N PRO A 152 -7.73 -17.57 8.07
CA PRO A 152 -8.62 -17.80 9.21
C PRO A 152 -8.42 -16.84 10.38
N LEU A 153 -7.30 -16.11 10.44
CA LEU A 153 -6.99 -15.15 11.49
C LEU A 153 -7.47 -13.72 11.18
N ALA A 154 -7.93 -13.47 9.94
CA ALA A 154 -8.24 -12.12 9.45
C ALA A 154 -9.64 -11.61 9.81
N GLY A 155 -10.46 -12.43 10.49
CA GLY A 155 -11.82 -12.06 10.87
C GLY A 155 -12.78 -11.93 9.68
N PRO A 156 -13.93 -11.24 9.87
CA PRO A 156 -14.92 -11.04 8.81
C PRO A 156 -14.46 -9.98 7.79
N VAL A 157 -15.11 -9.96 6.63
CA VAL A 157 -14.92 -8.92 5.61
C VAL A 157 -15.39 -7.57 6.13
N ILE A 158 -14.58 -6.54 5.91
CA ILE A 158 -14.85 -5.16 6.34
C ILE A 158 -14.98 -4.27 5.09
N SER A 159 -16.04 -3.45 5.02
CA SER A 159 -16.14 -2.36 4.04
C SER A 159 -15.41 -1.13 4.57
N ARG A 160 -14.42 -0.64 3.82
CA ARG A 160 -13.66 0.59 4.14
C ARG A 160 -13.41 1.38 2.87
N ASN A 161 -13.92 2.61 2.82
CA ASN A 161 -13.77 3.53 1.67
C ASN A 161 -14.16 2.90 0.32
N GLY A 162 -15.26 2.15 0.28
CA GLY A 162 -15.75 1.48 -0.93
C GLY A 162 -14.95 0.25 -1.36
N SER A 163 -14.00 -0.22 -0.54
CA SER A 163 -13.24 -1.46 -0.77
C SER A 163 -13.55 -2.50 0.31
N TYR A 164 -13.53 -3.78 -0.07
CA TYR A 164 -13.76 -4.91 0.84
C TYR A 164 -12.42 -5.51 1.24
N ILE A 165 -12.10 -5.45 2.53
CA ILE A 165 -10.80 -5.85 3.06
C ILE A 165 -10.94 -6.91 4.15
N LEU A 166 -9.88 -7.69 4.31
CA LEU A 166 -9.62 -8.56 5.44
C LEU A 166 -8.38 -8.04 6.17
N GLU A 167 -8.45 -7.95 7.50
CA GLU A 167 -7.42 -7.32 8.31
C GLU A 167 -7.14 -8.16 9.56
N ILE A 168 -5.89 -8.60 9.72
CA ILE A 168 -5.41 -9.08 11.00
C ILE A 168 -5.06 -7.85 11.84
N GLU A 169 -5.42 -7.85 13.13
CA GLU A 169 -5.26 -6.69 14.00
C GLU A 169 -3.84 -6.08 13.92
N ASN A 170 -3.77 -4.76 13.67
CA ASN A 170 -2.52 -4.02 13.51
C ASN A 170 -1.62 -4.52 12.36
N ARG A 171 -2.20 -5.12 11.32
CA ARG A 171 -1.47 -5.58 10.12
C ARG A 171 -2.03 -4.95 8.85
N PRO A 172 -1.22 -4.85 7.78
CA PRO A 172 -1.70 -4.29 6.53
C PRO A 172 -2.89 -5.10 5.98
N PRO A 173 -4.01 -4.43 5.67
CA PRO A 173 -5.19 -5.09 5.15
C PRO A 173 -4.93 -5.65 3.76
N ALA A 174 -5.66 -6.70 3.40
CA ALA A 174 -5.63 -7.32 2.09
C ALA A 174 -7.03 -7.30 1.46
N ASP A 175 -7.09 -7.22 0.14
CA ASP A 175 -8.35 -7.23 -0.60
C ASP A 175 -9.04 -8.60 -0.46
N ALA A 176 -10.29 -8.60 0.01
CA ALA A 176 -11.04 -9.82 0.29
C ALA A 176 -11.34 -10.61 -1.00
N LYS A 177 -11.71 -9.92 -2.09
CA LYS A 177 -12.04 -10.58 -3.36
C LYS A 177 -10.82 -11.27 -3.96
N ARG A 178 -9.66 -10.61 -3.91
CA ARG A 178 -8.38 -11.20 -4.34
C ARG A 178 -8.01 -12.44 -3.53
N ILE A 179 -8.21 -12.41 -2.22
CA ILE A 179 -8.01 -13.59 -1.36
C ILE A 179 -8.94 -14.73 -1.78
N GLY A 180 -10.23 -14.44 -1.98
CA GLY A 180 -11.21 -15.41 -2.45
C GLY A 180 -10.79 -16.07 -3.76
N ALA A 181 -10.39 -15.27 -4.75
CA ALA A 181 -9.95 -15.77 -6.06
C ALA A 181 -8.71 -16.68 -5.98
N VAL A 182 -7.77 -16.39 -5.09
CA VAL A 182 -6.52 -17.16 -4.94
C VAL A 182 -6.72 -18.46 -4.17
N ILE A 183 -7.56 -18.44 -3.13
CA ILE A 183 -7.82 -19.63 -2.31
C ILE A 183 -8.85 -20.54 -2.99
N GLY A 184 -9.90 -19.96 -3.57
CA GLY A 184 -10.99 -20.62 -4.28
C GLY A 184 -11.96 -21.38 -3.36
N GLY A 185 -12.93 -22.04 -4.00
CA GLY A 185 -13.87 -22.94 -3.34
C GLY A 185 -14.84 -22.24 -2.38
N GLU A 186 -15.15 -22.90 -1.27
CA GLU A 186 -16.09 -22.40 -0.27
C GLU A 186 -15.67 -21.05 0.33
N ILE A 187 -14.37 -20.79 0.44
CA ILE A 187 -13.84 -19.52 0.98
C ILE A 187 -14.20 -18.36 0.05
N GLN A 188 -14.14 -18.55 -1.26
CA GLN A 188 -14.57 -17.52 -2.21
C GLN A 188 -16.07 -17.27 -2.09
N ALA A 189 -16.88 -18.33 -2.05
CA ALA A 189 -18.34 -18.21 -1.93
C ALA A 189 -18.76 -17.53 -0.61
N ASP A 190 -18.05 -17.80 0.49
CA ASP A 190 -18.29 -17.15 1.78
C ASP A 190 -17.95 -15.66 1.75
N ILE A 191 -16.79 -15.29 1.19
CA ILE A 191 -16.40 -13.88 1.00
C ILE A 191 -17.43 -13.14 0.15
N ASP A 192 -17.85 -13.72 -0.98
CA ASP A 192 -18.85 -13.12 -1.86
C ASP A 192 -20.20 -12.93 -1.15
N ARG A 193 -20.61 -13.89 -0.32
CA ARG A 193 -21.80 -13.78 0.53
C ARG A 193 -21.68 -12.66 1.55
N GLN A 194 -20.55 -12.55 2.25
CA GLN A 194 -20.31 -11.48 3.21
C GLN A 194 -20.35 -10.10 2.54
N ILE A 195 -19.74 -9.96 1.34
CA ILE A 195 -19.79 -8.73 0.55
C ILE A 195 -21.22 -8.38 0.16
N ALA A 196 -22.01 -9.34 -0.34
CA ALA A 196 -23.42 -9.11 -0.70
C ALA A 196 -24.28 -8.70 0.52
N ALA A 197 -24.02 -9.27 1.69
CA ALA A 197 -24.69 -8.89 2.93
C ALA A 197 -24.35 -7.45 3.34
N ILE A 198 -23.09 -7.04 3.23
CA ILE A 198 -22.66 -5.66 3.50
C ILE A 198 -23.34 -4.68 2.53
N MET A 199 -23.30 -4.98 1.23
CA MET A 199 -23.92 -4.14 0.19
C MET A 199 -25.42 -3.94 0.41
N SER A 200 -26.14 -5.02 0.73
CA SER A 200 -27.58 -4.91 0.98
C SER A 200 -27.89 -4.11 2.25
N GLY A 201 -27.06 -4.23 3.29
CA GLY A 201 -27.15 -3.41 4.49
C GLY A 201 -26.90 -1.93 4.22
N GLU A 202 -25.84 -1.59 3.47
CA GLU A 202 -25.52 -0.22 3.08
C GLU A 202 -26.62 0.40 2.21
N GLN A 203 -27.16 -0.35 1.25
CA GLN A 203 -28.29 0.08 0.43
C GLN A 203 -29.56 0.34 1.26
N ALA A 204 -29.87 -0.55 2.21
CA ALA A 204 -31.02 -0.37 3.10
C ALA A 204 -30.87 0.85 4.00
N ALA A 205 -29.67 1.12 4.52
CA ALA A 205 -29.38 2.32 5.28
C ALA A 205 -29.52 3.59 4.43
N ASN A 206 -28.99 3.59 3.20
CA ASN A 206 -29.10 4.71 2.27
C ASN A 206 -30.55 4.97 1.85
N ALA A 207 -31.35 3.94 1.60
CA ALA A 207 -32.78 4.08 1.29
C ALA A 207 -33.56 4.72 2.45
N ARG A 208 -33.24 4.37 3.70
CA ARG A 208 -33.84 5.01 4.88
C ARG A 208 -33.44 6.49 5.00
N LEU A 209 -32.16 6.80 4.75
CA LEU A 209 -31.70 8.19 4.73
C LEU A 209 -32.40 8.99 3.63
N GLN A 210 -32.54 8.44 2.43
CA GLN A 210 -33.25 9.11 1.33
C GLN A 210 -34.72 9.35 1.69
N ALA A 211 -35.42 8.34 2.22
CA ALA A 211 -36.81 8.51 2.66
C ALA A 211 -36.96 9.58 3.76
N ALA A 212 -35.96 9.72 4.64
CA ALA A 212 -35.94 10.78 5.65
C ALA A 212 -35.61 12.16 5.06
N VAL A 213 -34.80 12.23 3.99
CA VAL A 213 -34.56 13.48 3.26
C VAL A 213 -35.81 13.90 2.48
N ASP A 214 -36.46 12.96 1.81
CA ASP A 214 -37.67 13.22 1.03
C ASP A 214 -38.83 13.69 1.94
N SER A 215 -38.90 13.20 3.18
CA SER A 215 -39.88 13.68 4.16
C SER A 215 -39.58 15.06 4.74
N LEU A 216 -38.36 15.58 4.56
CA LEU A 216 -37.97 16.93 4.96
C LEU A 216 -38.21 17.98 3.86
N VAL A 217 -38.51 17.56 2.62
CA VAL A 217 -38.89 18.49 1.54
C VAL A 217 -40.36 18.88 1.74
N PRO A 218 -40.68 20.14 2.10
CA PRO A 218 -42.07 20.55 2.27
C PRO A 218 -42.81 20.41 0.94
N VAL A 219 -43.93 19.70 0.96
CA VAL A 219 -44.89 19.74 -0.15
C VAL A 219 -45.52 21.14 -0.11
N HIS A 220 -44.96 22.09 -0.85
CA HIS A 220 -45.60 23.39 -1.03
C HIS A 220 -46.87 23.18 -1.85
N ASP A 221 -48.01 23.12 -1.17
CA ASP A 221 -49.32 23.25 -1.80
C ASP A 221 -49.47 24.68 -2.34
N TYR A 222 -49.11 24.90 -3.60
CA TYR A 222 -49.36 26.15 -4.34
C TYR A 222 -50.81 26.27 -4.83
N HIS A 223 -51.78 25.83 -4.02
CA HIS A 223 -53.19 25.94 -4.31
C HIS A 223 -53.94 26.59 -3.16
N THR A 224 -53.68 27.88 -2.93
CA THR A 224 -54.64 28.80 -2.30
C THR A 224 -54.17 30.24 -2.47
N TYR A 225 -54.26 30.75 -3.70
CA TYR A 225 -54.66 32.15 -3.87
C TYR A 225 -56.00 32.14 -4.59
N SER A 226 -57.02 32.12 -3.74
CA SER A 226 -58.42 32.31 -4.06
C SER A 226 -58.58 33.54 -4.97
N THR A 227 -59.34 33.35 -6.04
CA THR A 227 -60.18 34.40 -6.61
C THR A 227 -60.89 35.17 -5.50
N ASN A 228 -60.71 36.50 -5.47
CA ASN A 228 -61.73 37.53 -5.25
C ASN A 228 -61.13 38.92 -5.47
#